data_AF-A0A2I8DK84-F1
#
_entry.id   AF-A0A2I8DK84-F1
#
_cell.length_a   1.000
_cell.length_b   1.000
_cell.length_c   1.000
_cell.angle_alpha   90.00
_cell.angle_beta   90.00
_cell.angle_gamma   90.00
#
_symmetry.space_group_name_H-M   'P 1'
#
loop_
_entity.id
_entity.type
_entity.pdbx_description
1 polymer ?
#
loop_
_entity_poly.entity_id
_entity_poly.type
_entity_poly.pdbx_seq_one_letter_code
_entity_poly.pdbx_strand_id
1 'polypeptide(L)'
;MSLSFLAASAVAGADASADLSPDTNLDEAELVATLEGGHWRSGDAKGTYRVILENVGFEHVSCRVWIEWLADARSGGAKSGQPPRVVARVPYAEISNGFWSCGPKRNGLSGVTLTIPAKHAYSGEARKFQAVLGAPGEYRHRGAGG
;
A
#
# COMPACT_ATOMS: atom_id res chain seq x y z
N MET A 1 -60.62 59.17 -0.96
CA MET A 1 -60.87 58.42 0.29
C MET A 1 -59.61 57.62 0.61
N SER A 2 -59.24 57.48 1.88
CA SER A 2 -58.04 56.72 2.31
C SER A 2 -58.29 55.20 2.25
N LEU A 3 -57.23 54.39 2.11
CA LEU A 3 -57.14 53.07 2.77
C LEU A 3 -55.68 52.57 2.88
N SER A 4 -55.34 52.06 4.07
CA SER A 4 -54.04 51.47 4.47
C SER A 4 -54.29 50.42 5.56
N PHE A 5 -53.42 49.47 5.89
CA PHE A 5 -52.04 49.14 5.47
C PHE A 5 -51.94 47.62 5.21
N LEU A 6 -50.77 47.10 4.78
CA LEU A 6 -50.04 46.07 5.55
C LEU A 6 -48.67 45.71 4.96
N ALA A 7 -47.70 45.46 5.84
CA ALA A 7 -46.37 44.96 5.51
C ALA A 7 -46.34 43.43 5.57
N ALA A 8 -45.42 42.81 4.82
CA ALA A 8 -45.02 41.42 5.00
C ALA A 8 -43.58 41.38 5.55
N SER A 9 -43.33 40.47 6.48
CA SER A 9 -42.02 40.27 7.12
C SER A 9 -41.89 38.78 7.50
N ALA A 10 -40.67 38.34 7.87
CA ALA A 10 -40.27 36.98 8.24
C ALA A 10 -40.02 35.98 7.05
N VAL A 11 -39.06 35.05 7.09
CA VAL A 11 -37.87 34.85 7.97
C VAL A 11 -36.93 33.76 7.39
N ALA A 12 -35.66 33.75 7.83
CA ALA A 12 -34.68 32.65 7.83
C ALA A 12 -34.36 31.89 6.51
N GLY A 13 -33.13 32.09 6.03
CA GLY A 13 -32.30 31.01 5.48
C GLY A 13 -31.20 30.69 6.50
N ALA A 14 -31.00 29.41 6.83
CA ALA A 14 -29.98 28.99 7.79
C ALA A 14 -28.67 28.65 7.08
N ASP A 15 -27.58 29.34 7.41
CA ASP A 15 -26.23 28.86 7.12
C ASP A 15 -25.80 27.92 8.26
N ALA A 16 -26.10 26.64 8.07
CA ALA A 16 -25.51 25.59 8.88
C ALA A 16 -24.04 25.45 8.48
N SER A 17 -23.14 26.05 9.28
CA SER A 17 -21.72 25.72 9.23
C SER A 17 -21.53 24.24 9.54
N ALA A 18 -21.45 23.43 8.50
CA ALA A 18 -21.10 22.02 8.61
C ALA A 18 -19.65 21.93 9.10
N ASP A 19 -19.50 21.68 10.40
CA ASP A 19 -18.24 21.31 11.01
C ASP A 19 -17.86 19.91 10.49
N LEU A 20 -17.13 19.90 9.36
CA LEU A 20 -16.56 18.71 8.76
C LEU A 20 -15.40 18.23 9.65
N SER A 21 -15.75 17.60 10.77
CA SER A 21 -14.86 16.69 11.48
C SER A 21 -14.23 15.76 10.45
N PRO A 22 -12.90 15.60 10.42
CA PRO A 22 -12.27 14.85 9.35
C PRO A 22 -12.74 13.40 9.39
N ASP A 23 -13.30 12.93 8.27
CA ASP A 23 -13.41 11.51 7.99
C ASP A 23 -12.00 10.93 8.11
N THR A 24 -11.73 10.25 9.23
CA THR A 24 -10.49 9.50 9.41
C THR A 24 -10.51 8.39 8.37
N ASN A 25 -9.82 8.61 7.26
CA ASN A 25 -9.73 7.65 6.18
C ASN A 25 -8.93 6.43 6.66
N LEU A 26 -9.65 5.43 7.19
CA LEU A 26 -9.07 4.22 7.78
C LEU A 26 -8.24 3.40 6.76
N ASP A 27 -8.40 3.68 5.47
CA ASP A 27 -7.66 3.10 4.35
C ASP A 27 -6.50 3.97 3.83
N GLU A 28 -6.18 5.11 4.48
CA GLU A 28 -5.00 5.91 4.11
C GLU A 28 -3.71 5.09 4.32
N ALA A 29 -3.03 4.81 3.21
CA ALA A 29 -1.84 3.98 3.15
C ALA A 29 -0.58 4.86 3.10
N GLU A 30 0.16 4.93 4.21
CA GLU A 30 1.42 5.68 4.28
C GLU A 30 2.58 4.83 3.72
N LEU A 31 3.31 5.34 2.71
CA LEU A 31 4.46 4.64 2.15
C LEU A 31 5.64 4.59 3.16
N VAL A 32 5.96 3.39 3.66
CA VAL A 32 7.06 3.15 4.61
C VAL A 32 8.39 2.94 3.89
N ALA A 33 8.39 2.12 2.84
CA ALA A 33 9.60 1.76 2.10
C ALA A 33 9.29 1.18 0.72
N THR A 34 10.22 1.40 -0.21
CA THR A 34 10.31 0.69 -1.48
C THR A 34 11.64 -0.04 -1.55
N LEU A 35 11.61 -1.35 -1.80
CA LEU A 35 12.78 -2.16 -2.12
C LEU A 35 12.75 -2.46 -3.61
N GLU A 36 13.83 -2.21 -4.34
CA GLU A 36 13.99 -2.65 -5.73
C GLU A 36 15.23 -3.55 -5.83
N GLY A 37 15.12 -4.63 -6.61
CA GLY A 37 16.22 -5.58 -6.76
C GLY A 37 15.77 -6.94 -7.26
N GLY A 38 16.74 -7.85 -7.34
CA GLY A 38 16.52 -9.17 -7.92
C GLY A 38 16.12 -9.14 -9.39
N HIS A 39 15.96 -10.34 -9.97
CA HIS A 39 15.54 -10.49 -11.36
C HIS A 39 14.58 -11.67 -11.49
N TRP A 40 13.61 -11.54 -12.40
CA TRP A 40 12.72 -12.61 -12.83
C TRP A 40 12.87 -12.87 -14.34
N ARG A 41 12.50 -14.08 -14.75
CA ARG A 41 12.36 -14.48 -16.15
C ARG A 41 11.22 -15.48 -16.28
N SER A 42 10.40 -15.33 -17.32
CA SER A 42 9.38 -16.31 -17.71
C SER A 42 9.31 -16.32 -19.25
N GLY A 43 9.77 -17.41 -19.86
CA GLY A 43 10.07 -17.44 -21.30
C GLY A 43 11.03 -16.30 -21.71
N ASP A 44 10.66 -15.57 -22.75
CA ASP A 44 11.40 -14.41 -23.25
C ASP A 44 11.20 -13.13 -22.41
N ALA A 45 10.17 -13.10 -21.56
CA ALA A 45 9.92 -11.97 -20.67
C ALA A 45 10.86 -11.99 -19.45
N LYS A 46 11.32 -10.82 -19.04
CA LYS A 46 12.23 -10.63 -17.90
C LYS A 46 12.11 -9.24 -17.30
N GLY A 47 12.66 -9.08 -16.10
CA GLY A 47 12.85 -7.79 -15.45
C GLY A 47 13.25 -7.91 -13.99
N THR A 48 12.90 -6.91 -13.18
CA THR A 48 13.25 -6.80 -11.75
C THR A 48 12.02 -6.90 -10.86
N TYR A 49 12.21 -7.12 -9.56
CA TYR A 49 11.14 -7.01 -8.57
C TYR A 49 11.19 -5.64 -7.89
N ARG A 50 10.01 -5.17 -7.48
CA ARG A 50 9.83 -4.09 -6.53
C ARG A 50 8.93 -4.58 -5.39
N VAL A 51 9.26 -4.21 -4.15
CA VAL A 51 8.43 -4.50 -2.98
C VAL A 51 8.08 -3.16 -2.31
N ILE A 52 6.80 -2.90 -2.17
CA ILE A 52 6.25 -1.68 -1.56
C ILE A 52 5.70 -2.06 -0.20
N LEU A 53 6.08 -1.32 0.83
CA LEU A 53 5.56 -1.47 2.19
C LEU A 53 4.78 -0.21 2.54
N GLU A 54 3.51 -0.39 2.88
CA GLU A 54 2.56 0.65 3.28
C GLU A 54 2.14 0.39 4.74
N ASN A 55 2.06 1.42 5.58
CA ASN A 55 1.35 1.39 6.86
C ASN A 55 -0.15 1.60 6.57
N VAL A 56 -1.02 0.89 7.29
CA VAL A 56 -2.48 1.03 7.21
C VAL A 56 -3.13 0.95 8.59
N GLY A 57 -4.25 1.66 8.76
CA GLY A 57 -4.97 1.79 10.03
C GLY A 57 -4.36 2.84 10.99
N PHE A 58 -5.10 3.17 12.05
CA PHE A 58 -4.79 4.28 12.97
C PHE A 58 -4.29 3.82 14.35
N GLU A 59 -5.13 3.08 15.11
CA GLU A 59 -4.79 2.66 16.49
C GLU A 59 -3.84 1.45 16.53
N HIS A 60 -3.99 0.53 15.57
CA HIS A 60 -3.18 -0.68 15.44
C HIS A 60 -2.52 -0.76 14.07
N VAL A 61 -1.70 0.25 13.76
CA VAL A 61 -0.99 0.40 12.50
C VAL A 61 -0.30 -0.91 12.09
N SER A 62 -0.72 -1.44 10.95
CA SER A 62 -0.27 -2.71 10.38
C SER A 62 0.28 -2.47 8.97
N CYS A 63 0.99 -3.44 8.40
CA CYS A 63 1.53 -3.35 7.06
C CYS A 63 0.59 -3.92 6.00
N ARG A 64 0.54 -3.22 4.87
CA ARG A 64 0.21 -3.80 3.57
C ARG A 64 1.51 -3.90 2.76
N VAL A 65 1.88 -5.12 2.38
CA VAL A 65 3.08 -5.39 1.57
C VAL A 65 2.66 -5.85 0.19
N TRP A 66 3.15 -5.16 -0.84
CA TRP A 66 2.96 -5.50 -2.24
C TRP A 66 4.26 -5.97 -2.86
N ILE A 67 4.18 -7.04 -3.66
CA ILE A 67 5.25 -7.51 -4.54
C ILE A 67 4.83 -7.16 -5.97
N GLU A 68 5.67 -6.43 -6.68
CA GLU A 68 5.50 -6.03 -8.07
C GLU A 68 6.61 -6.60 -8.94
N TRP A 69 6.24 -7.03 -10.15
CA TRP A 69 7.18 -7.46 -11.18
C TRP A 69 7.25 -6.37 -12.24
N LEU A 70 8.42 -5.75 -12.39
CA LEU A 70 8.67 -4.70 -13.35
C LEU A 70 9.32 -5.33 -14.59
N ALA A 71 8.80 -5.08 -15.79
CA ALA A 71 9.41 -5.57 -17.02
C ALA A 71 10.58 -4.70 -17.48
N ASP A 72 11.62 -5.35 -18.02
CA ASP A 72 12.70 -4.66 -18.71
C ASP A 72 12.13 -3.80 -19.86
N ALA A 73 12.60 -2.55 -19.95
CA ALA A 73 12.19 -1.60 -21.00
C ALA A 73 12.29 -2.17 -22.43
N ARG A 74 13.24 -3.10 -22.64
CA ARG A 74 13.51 -3.77 -23.92
C ARG A 74 12.43 -4.77 -24.35
N SER A 75 11.63 -5.29 -23.42
CA SER A 75 10.56 -6.26 -23.69
C SER A 75 9.22 -5.62 -24.09
N GLY A 76 9.16 -4.29 -24.24
CA GLY A 76 7.93 -3.58 -24.59
C GLY A 76 8.12 -2.23 -25.31
N GLY A 77 9.32 -1.94 -25.83
CA GLY A 77 9.59 -0.69 -26.56
C GLY A 77 9.50 0.59 -25.71
N ALA A 78 9.70 0.49 -24.40
CA ALA A 78 9.56 1.63 -23.50
C ALA A 78 10.61 2.72 -23.80
N LYS A 79 10.15 3.96 -23.97
CA LYS A 79 11.01 5.13 -24.18
C LYS A 79 11.69 5.55 -22.88
N SER A 80 12.88 6.12 -22.99
CA SER A 80 13.58 6.72 -21.84
C SER A 80 12.67 7.74 -21.12
N GLY A 81 12.63 7.69 -19.79
CA GLY A 81 11.78 8.56 -18.97
C GLY A 81 10.36 8.06 -18.67
N GLN A 82 9.92 6.92 -19.22
CA GLN A 82 8.66 6.30 -18.78
C GLN A 82 8.86 5.48 -17.49
N PRO A 83 7.85 5.43 -16.59
CA PRO A 83 7.93 4.61 -15.39
C PRO A 83 8.02 3.12 -15.74
N PRO A 84 8.68 2.28 -14.90
CA PRO A 84 8.77 0.84 -15.14
C PRO A 84 7.38 0.20 -15.27
N ARG A 85 7.18 -0.60 -16.32
CA ARG A 85 5.91 -1.29 -16.55
C ARG A 85 5.75 -2.44 -15.55
N VAL A 86 4.82 -2.29 -14.61
CA VAL A 86 4.34 -3.39 -13.76
C VAL A 86 3.62 -4.42 -14.64
N VAL A 87 4.03 -5.68 -14.58
CA VAL A 87 3.39 -6.81 -15.30
C VAL A 87 2.62 -7.76 -14.39
N ALA A 88 2.89 -7.71 -13.09
CA ALA A 88 2.08 -8.33 -12.05
C ALA A 88 2.26 -7.56 -10.73
N ARG A 89 1.22 -7.58 -9.88
CA ARG A 89 1.25 -7.10 -8.49
C ARG A 89 0.44 -8.08 -7.64
N VAL A 90 0.98 -8.54 -6.51
CA VAL A 90 0.25 -9.36 -5.54
C VAL A 90 0.56 -8.88 -4.12
N PRO A 91 -0.38 -9.01 -3.17
CA PRO A 91 -0.05 -8.81 -1.76
C PRO A 91 0.82 -9.97 -1.26
N TYR A 92 1.76 -9.68 -0.36
CA TYR A 92 2.40 -10.73 0.44
C TYR A 92 1.44 -11.11 1.58
N ALA A 93 0.54 -12.04 1.30
CA ALA A 93 -0.66 -12.33 2.10
C ALA A 93 -0.35 -12.66 3.58
N GLU A 94 0.76 -13.35 3.85
CA GLU A 94 1.17 -13.75 5.20
C GLU A 94 1.47 -12.55 6.12
N ILE A 95 1.79 -11.38 5.56
CA ILE A 95 1.91 -10.12 6.28
C ILE A 95 0.62 -9.31 6.12
N SER A 96 0.19 -9.06 4.88
CA SER A 96 -0.88 -8.12 4.53
C SER A 96 -2.29 -8.51 5.03
N ASN A 97 -2.52 -9.78 5.36
CA ASN A 97 -3.81 -10.25 5.91
C ASN A 97 -3.78 -10.37 7.44
N GLY A 98 -2.67 -9.98 8.10
CA GLY A 98 -2.53 -10.03 9.54
C GLY A 98 -2.16 -8.66 10.13
N PHE A 99 -2.22 -8.55 11.45
CA PHE A 99 -1.94 -7.31 12.17
C PHE A 99 -0.43 -7.15 12.43
N TRP A 100 0.37 -7.04 11.36
CA TRP A 100 1.84 -7.04 11.43
C TRP A 100 2.42 -5.68 11.06
N SER A 101 3.05 -4.98 12.01
CA SER A 101 3.79 -3.74 11.76
C SER A 101 5.24 -4.03 11.34
N CYS A 102 5.76 -3.35 10.31
CA CYS A 102 7.10 -3.60 9.75
C CYS A 102 8.05 -2.43 10.04
N GLY A 103 9.25 -2.72 10.53
CA GLY A 103 10.30 -1.71 10.70
C GLY A 103 11.13 -1.52 9.42
N PRO A 104 11.31 -0.30 8.88
CA PRO A 104 12.05 -0.09 7.63
C PRO A 104 13.52 -0.54 7.70
N LYS A 105 14.14 -0.47 8.90
CA LYS A 105 15.59 -0.62 9.11
C LYS A 105 16.16 -2.04 8.89
N ARG A 106 15.34 -3.05 8.59
CA ARG A 106 15.80 -4.45 8.42
C ARG A 106 15.11 -5.23 7.29
N ASN A 107 14.34 -4.54 6.43
CA ASN A 107 13.72 -5.16 5.27
C ASN A 107 14.79 -5.37 4.18
N GLY A 108 14.73 -6.49 3.46
CA GLY A 108 15.75 -6.82 2.48
C GLY A 108 15.23 -7.68 1.33
N LEU A 109 15.68 -7.35 0.13
CA LEU A 109 15.45 -8.12 -1.09
C LEU A 109 16.82 -8.52 -1.66
N SER A 110 17.21 -9.77 -1.46
CA SER A 110 18.51 -10.31 -1.88
C SER A 110 18.32 -11.40 -2.93
N GLY A 111 18.68 -11.08 -4.18
CA GLY A 111 18.32 -11.91 -5.33
C GLY A 111 16.81 -12.08 -5.41
N VAL A 112 16.32 -13.32 -5.30
CA VAL A 112 14.89 -13.65 -5.24
C VAL A 112 14.33 -13.75 -3.82
N THR A 113 15.14 -13.53 -2.78
CA THR A 113 14.70 -13.72 -1.38
C THR A 113 14.28 -12.40 -0.76
N LEU A 114 12.99 -12.25 -0.49
CA LEU A 114 12.42 -11.19 0.32
C LEU A 114 12.47 -11.58 1.81
N THR A 115 12.91 -10.68 2.68
CA THR A 115 12.88 -10.83 4.15
C THR A 115 12.32 -9.56 4.78
N ILE A 116 11.28 -9.70 5.57
CA ILE A 116 10.60 -8.60 6.29
C ILE A 116 10.44 -9.00 7.76
N PRO A 117 11.20 -8.38 8.68
CA PRO A 117 10.94 -8.48 10.11
C PRO A 117 9.74 -7.61 10.49
N ALA A 118 8.77 -8.20 11.17
CA ALA A 118 7.57 -7.53 11.62
C ALA A 118 7.27 -7.83 13.10
N LYS A 119 6.39 -7.02 13.70
CA LYS A 119 5.89 -7.16 15.06
C LYS A 119 4.36 -7.16 15.03
N HIS A 120 3.72 -8.09 15.72
CA HIS A 120 2.27 -8.15 15.80
C HIS A 120 1.73 -6.93 16.59
N ALA A 121 0.82 -6.16 16.00
CA ALA A 121 0.37 -4.86 16.53
C ALA A 121 -0.29 -4.97 17.93
N TYR A 122 -0.97 -6.08 18.20
CA TYR A 122 -1.62 -6.35 19.49
C TYR A 122 -0.70 -7.03 20.52
N SER A 123 -0.28 -8.27 20.28
CA SER A 123 0.52 -9.06 21.24
C SER A 123 1.99 -8.63 21.37
N GLY A 124 2.50 -7.87 20.39
CA GLY A 124 3.90 -7.51 20.31
C GLY A 124 4.85 -8.65 19.92
N GLU A 125 4.34 -9.82 19.50
CA GLU A 125 5.14 -10.94 18.99
C GLU A 125 6.03 -10.48 17.82
N ALA A 126 7.34 -10.77 17.87
CA ALA A 126 8.24 -10.51 16.75
C ALA A 126 8.30 -11.72 15.82
N ARG A 127 8.17 -11.50 14.50
CA ARG A 127 8.22 -12.56 13.49
C ARG A 127 9.03 -12.12 12.26
N LYS A 128 9.82 -13.03 11.70
CA LYS A 128 10.58 -12.80 10.46
C LYS A 128 9.88 -13.53 9.31
N PHE A 129 9.27 -12.77 8.41
CA PHE A 129 8.66 -13.29 7.20
C PHE A 129 9.70 -13.42 6.09
N GLN A 130 9.73 -14.56 5.40
CA GLN A 130 10.62 -14.77 4.25
C GLN A 130 9.86 -15.35 3.08
N ALA A 131 10.12 -14.84 1.87
CA ALA A 131 9.53 -15.36 0.64
C ALA A 131 10.59 -15.50 -0.45
N VAL A 132 10.41 -16.48 -1.34
CA VAL A 132 11.15 -16.59 -2.59
C VAL A 132 10.23 -16.14 -3.71
N LEU A 133 10.62 -15.09 -4.42
CA LEU A 133 9.91 -14.52 -5.56
C LEU A 133 10.21 -15.32 -6.83
N GLY A 134 9.22 -15.47 -7.70
CA GLY A 134 9.29 -16.30 -8.91
C GLY A 134 8.84 -15.57 -10.17
N ALA A 135 8.10 -16.26 -11.05
CA ALA A 135 7.49 -15.66 -12.23
C ALA A 135 6.48 -14.56 -11.85
N PRO A 136 6.05 -13.69 -12.79
CA PRO A 136 5.07 -12.64 -12.50
C PRO A 136 3.81 -13.16 -11.80
N GLY A 137 3.58 -12.67 -10.57
CA GLY A 137 2.46 -13.07 -9.72
C GLY A 137 2.75 -14.22 -8.74
N GLU A 138 3.91 -14.87 -8.84
CA GLU A 138 4.24 -16.06 -8.04
C GLU A 138 5.29 -15.76 -6.96
N TYR A 139 4.96 -16.08 -5.71
CA TYR A 139 5.95 -16.21 -4.64
C TYR A 139 5.70 -17.48 -3.82
N ARG A 140 6.73 -17.93 -3.10
CA ARG A 140 6.62 -19.02 -2.12
C ARG A 140 7.06 -18.51 -0.77
N HIS A 141 6.14 -18.42 0.19
CA HIS A 141 6.49 -18.19 1.58
C HIS A 141 7.41 -19.32 2.08
N ARG A 142 8.48 -18.94 2.77
CA ARG A 142 9.26 -19.82 3.61
C ARG A 142 8.90 -19.46 5.04
N GLY A 143 8.37 -20.44 5.77
CA GLY A 143 7.87 -20.30 7.13
C GLY A 143 8.81 -19.49 8.02
N ALA A 144 8.25 -18.78 8.99
CA ALA A 144 9.03 -18.00 9.94
C ALA A 144 10.04 -18.89 10.67
N GLY A 145 11.31 -18.83 10.26
CA GLY A 145 12.42 -19.39 11.02
C GLY A 145 12.56 -18.57 12.30
N GLY A 146 12.29 -19.22 13.44
CA GLY A 146 12.44 -18.67 14.79
C GLY A 146 13.88 -18.28 15.14
#